data_AF-A0A5C3EKZ8-F1
#
_entry.id   AF-A0A5C3EKZ8-F1
#
_cell.length_a   1.000
_cell.length_b   1.000
_cell.length_c   1.000
_cell.angle_alpha   90.00
_cell.angle_beta   90.00
_cell.angle_gamma   90.00
#
_symmetry.space_group_name_H-M   'P 1'
#
loop_
_entity.id
_entity.type
_entity.pdbx_description
1 polymer ?
#
loop_
_entity_poly.entity_id
_entity_poly.type
_entity_poly.pdbx_seq_one_letter_code
_entity_poly.pdbx_strand_id
1 'polypeptide(L)'
;MLAPITALVGLTCSGLVSGLTLAYPLLINTHFLDQQGSKINPPVLHVNLDIAQRLTLWERAFKAGFVVPALSIITAISLTTFALKTQPFPANHPREARDWQSRKKLLLTSAALTGSLVLFTLIAIKPTNSKLMALRVAANNKQPINVRVAESLLNKWSKLHNVRVVTAFSGFALALFSFIAI
;
A
#
# COMPACT_ATOMS: atom_id res chain seq x y z
N MET A 1 14.12 15.70 23.27
CA MET A 1 12.66 15.63 23.55
C MET A 1 11.80 15.19 22.34
N LEU A 2 12.23 15.32 21.08
CA LEU A 2 11.37 14.98 19.91
C LEU A 2 11.41 13.50 19.45
N ALA A 3 12.40 12.71 19.90
CA ALA A 3 12.58 11.31 19.50
C ALA A 3 11.33 10.41 19.66
N PRO A 4 10.63 10.38 20.82
CA PRO A 4 9.43 9.55 20.98
C PRO A 4 8.27 9.99 20.08
N ILE A 5 8.14 11.29 19.81
CA ILE A 5 7.13 11.82 18.88
C ILE A 5 7.46 11.38 17.45
N THR A 6 8.73 11.47 17.03
CA THR A 6 9.14 11.02 15.68
C THR A 6 8.94 9.52 15.48
N ALA A 7 9.21 8.70 16.50
CA ALA A 7 8.93 7.27 16.46
C ALA A 7 7.44 6.96 16.36
N LEU A 8 6.62 7.62 17.19
CA LEU A 8 5.17 7.43 17.20
C LEU A 8 4.54 7.82 15.86
N VAL A 9 4.92 8.99 15.32
CA VAL A 9 4.46 9.44 13.99
C VAL A 9 4.85 8.44 12.91
N GLY A 10 6.12 8.01 12.88
CA GLY A 10 6.60 7.03 11.90
C GLY A 10 5.84 5.71 11.98
N LEU A 11 5.65 5.16 13.18
CA LEU A 11 4.92 3.91 13.40
C LEU A 11 3.44 4.05 13.01
N THR A 12 2.79 5.15 13.40
CA THR A 12 1.37 5.38 13.12
C THR A 12 1.13 5.53 11.62
N CYS A 13 1.94 6.34 10.93
CA CYS A 13 1.85 6.50 9.49
C CYS A 13 2.13 5.19 8.75
N SER A 14 3.09 4.37 9.21
CA SER A 14 3.37 3.06 8.62
C SER A 14 2.17 2.10 8.74
N GLY A 15 1.50 2.10 9.91
CA GLY A 15 0.28 1.33 10.13
C GLY A 15 -0.88 1.79 9.24
N LEU A 16 -1.06 3.11 9.07
CA LEU A 16 -2.07 3.66 8.16
C LEU A 16 -1.78 3.29 6.69
N VAL A 17 -0.52 3.36 6.24
CA VAL A 17 -0.11 2.94 4.89
C VAL A 17 -0.43 1.47 4.67
N SER A 18 -0.07 0.60 5.61
CA SER A 18 -0.38 -0.83 5.57
C SER A 18 -1.89 -1.09 5.54
N GLY A 19 -2.65 -0.49 6.46
CA GLY A 19 -4.10 -0.67 6.55
C GLY A 19 -4.84 -0.20 5.30
N LEU A 20 -4.53 1.01 4.80
CA LEU A 20 -5.16 1.55 3.60
C LEU A 20 -4.83 0.76 2.33
N THR A 21 -3.60 0.24 2.22
CA THR A 21 -3.23 -0.60 1.08
C THR A 21 -3.94 -1.95 1.14
N LEU A 22 -4.04 -2.58 2.32
CA LEU A 22 -4.75 -3.84 2.59
C LEU A 22 -6.27 -3.74 2.44
N ALA A 23 -6.87 -2.58 2.73
CA ALA A 23 -8.31 -2.40 2.60
C ALA A 23 -8.81 -2.67 1.18
N TYR A 24 -7.99 -2.36 0.16
CA TYR A 24 -8.35 -2.61 -1.24
C TYR A 24 -8.55 -4.11 -1.56
N PRO A 25 -7.57 -5.00 -1.37
CA PRO A 25 -7.78 -6.42 -1.67
C PRO A 25 -8.83 -7.07 -0.75
N LEU A 26 -9.04 -6.57 0.47
CA LEU A 26 -10.01 -7.15 1.40
C LEU A 26 -11.44 -6.72 1.12
N LEU A 27 -11.66 -5.45 0.75
CA LEU A 27 -13.00 -4.87 0.61
C LEU A 27 -13.43 -4.66 -0.83
N ILE A 28 -12.49 -4.60 -1.78
CA ILE A 28 -12.78 -4.15 -3.16
C ILE A 28 -12.53 -5.28 -4.16
N ASN A 29 -11.47 -6.09 -4.01
CA ASN A 29 -11.19 -7.19 -4.95
C ASN A 29 -12.33 -8.21 -5.05
N THR A 30 -13.05 -8.46 -3.96
CA THR A 30 -14.21 -9.38 -3.90
C THR A 30 -15.38 -8.93 -4.80
N HIS A 31 -15.47 -7.63 -5.09
CA HIS A 31 -16.48 -7.05 -5.98
C HIS A 31 -15.92 -6.76 -7.37
N PHE A 32 -14.61 -6.91 -7.56
CA PHE A 32 -13.89 -6.34 -8.69
C PHE A 32 -13.21 -7.38 -9.59
N LEU A 33 -12.69 -8.46 -9.00
CA LEU A 33 -11.99 -9.54 -9.70
C LEU A 33 -12.82 -10.82 -9.74
N ASP A 34 -13.65 -11.05 -8.73
CA ASP A 34 -14.50 -12.24 -8.66
C ASP A 34 -15.77 -12.06 -9.50
N GLN A 35 -16.13 -13.10 -10.26
CA GLN A 35 -17.44 -13.19 -10.88
C GLN A 35 -18.49 -13.47 -9.79
N GLN A 36 -19.02 -12.41 -9.19
CA GLN A 36 -20.01 -12.47 -8.10
C GLN A 36 -21.18 -13.41 -8.41
N GLY A 37 -21.67 -13.39 -9.65
CA GLY A 37 -22.77 -14.23 -10.13
C GLY A 37 -22.50 -15.74 -10.04
N SER A 38 -21.24 -16.16 -10.05
CA SER A 38 -20.85 -17.58 -9.91
C SER A 38 -21.00 -18.11 -8.48
N LYS A 39 -21.07 -17.22 -7.47
CA LYS A 39 -21.18 -17.57 -6.06
C LYS A 39 -22.64 -17.59 -5.55
N ILE A 40 -23.60 -17.31 -6.42
CA ILE A 40 -25.04 -17.35 -6.12
C ILE A 40 -25.57 -18.74 -6.52
N ASN A 41 -26.51 -19.31 -5.76
CA ASN A 41 -27.15 -20.57 -6.11
C ASN A 41 -28.65 -20.37 -6.39
N PRO A 42 -29.15 -20.59 -7.62
CA PRO A 42 -28.40 -20.98 -8.83
C PRO A 42 -27.49 -19.85 -9.34
N PRO A 43 -26.42 -20.13 -10.12
CA PRO A 43 -25.51 -19.11 -10.64
C PRO A 43 -26.21 -18.08 -11.51
N VAL A 44 -26.00 -16.80 -11.22
CA VAL A 44 -26.69 -15.68 -11.87
C VAL A 44 -25.69 -14.72 -12.52
N LEU A 45 -25.34 -14.98 -13.78
CA LEU A 45 -24.28 -14.24 -14.50
C LEU A 45 -24.57 -12.74 -14.70
N HIS A 46 -25.85 -12.34 -14.76
CA HIS A 46 -26.25 -10.93 -14.93
C HIS A 46 -26.05 -10.08 -13.68
N VAL A 47 -25.66 -10.68 -12.55
CA VAL A 47 -25.33 -9.96 -11.30
C VAL A 47 -23.88 -9.45 -11.32
N ASN A 48 -23.06 -9.88 -12.28
CA ASN A 48 -21.70 -9.37 -12.42
C ASN A 48 -21.72 -7.91 -12.89
N LEU A 49 -20.88 -7.09 -12.26
CA LEU A 49 -20.70 -5.70 -12.66
C LEU A 49 -20.14 -5.61 -14.08
N ASP A 50 -20.75 -4.75 -14.90
CA ASP A 50 -20.24 -4.42 -16.22
C ASP A 50 -18.85 -3.74 -16.10
N ILE A 51 -18.06 -3.80 -17.18
CA ILE A 51 -16.72 -3.25 -17.20
C ILE A 51 -16.68 -1.75 -16.87
N ALA A 52 -17.71 -0.98 -17.26
CA ALA A 52 -17.80 0.44 -16.93
C ALA A 52 -18.03 0.66 -15.43
N GLN A 53 -18.87 -0.18 -14.81
CA GLN A 53 -19.12 -0.15 -13.36
C GLN A 53 -17.86 -0.54 -12.58
N ARG A 54 -17.15 -1.58 -13.04
CA ARG A 54 -15.86 -1.98 -12.47
C ARG A 54 -14.85 -0.84 -12.56
N LEU A 55 -14.64 -0.25 -13.74
CA LEU A 55 -13.73 0.89 -13.91
C LEU A 55 -14.07 2.06 -12.99
N THR A 56 -15.36 2.30 -12.70
CA THR A 56 -15.80 3.32 -11.75
C THR A 56 -15.44 2.98 -10.31
N LEU A 57 -15.65 1.73 -9.88
CA LEU A 57 -15.24 1.27 -8.55
C LEU A 57 -13.73 1.36 -8.37
N TRP A 58 -12.97 0.95 -9.38
CA TRP A 58 -11.52 1.08 -9.40
C TRP A 58 -11.08 2.53 -9.27
N GLU A 59 -11.69 3.46 -10.00
CA GLU A 59 -11.33 4.89 -9.95
C GLU A 59 -11.54 5.47 -8.55
N ARG A 60 -12.68 5.16 -7.91
CA ARG A 60 -12.99 5.62 -6.54
C ARG A 60 -11.95 5.09 -5.55
N ALA A 61 -11.64 3.81 -5.66
CA ALA A 61 -10.66 3.16 -4.80
C ALA A 61 -9.23 3.69 -5.02
N PHE A 62 -8.85 3.93 -6.27
CA PHE A 62 -7.58 4.56 -6.64
C PHE A 62 -7.46 5.96 -6.03
N LYS A 63 -8.50 6.79 -6.14
CA LYS A 63 -8.53 8.15 -5.57
C LYS A 63 -8.43 8.16 -4.04
N ALA A 64 -9.10 7.21 -3.36
CA ALA A 64 -8.96 7.06 -1.91
C ALA A 64 -7.50 6.74 -1.49
N GLY A 65 -6.73 6.08 -2.36
CA GLY A 65 -5.33 5.75 -2.13
C GLY A 65 -4.33 6.91 -2.30
N PHE A 66 -4.76 8.13 -2.64
CA PHE A 66 -3.87 9.28 -2.85
C PHE A 66 -3.17 9.80 -1.60
N VAL A 67 -3.68 9.48 -0.41
CA VAL A 67 -3.03 9.84 0.86
C VAL A 67 -1.80 8.98 1.14
N VAL A 68 -1.73 7.77 0.58
CA VAL A 68 -0.70 6.77 0.92
C VAL A 68 0.72 7.23 0.57
N PRO A 69 1.03 7.85 -0.59
CA PRO A 69 2.37 8.37 -0.87
C PRO A 69 2.85 9.41 0.16
N ALA A 70 1.98 10.34 0.57
CA ALA A 70 2.32 11.34 1.57
C ALA A 70 2.66 10.69 2.92
N LEU A 71 1.80 9.76 3.39
CA LEU A 71 2.06 9.00 4.61
C LEU A 71 3.31 8.13 4.51
N SER A 72 3.63 7.61 3.32
CA SER A 72 4.83 6.80 3.09
C SER A 72 6.11 7.64 3.22
N ILE A 73 6.09 8.87 2.70
CA ILE A 73 7.21 9.83 2.83
C ILE A 73 7.38 10.22 4.30
N ILE A 74 6.28 10.59 4.98
CA ILE A 74 6.32 10.94 6.41
C ILE A 74 6.89 9.78 7.22
N THR A 75 6.41 8.55 6.99
CA THR A 75 6.94 7.34 7.63
C THR A 75 8.45 7.20 7.42
N ALA A 76 8.90 7.28 6.17
CA ALA A 76 10.31 7.10 5.83
C ALA A 76 11.18 8.16 6.51
N ILE A 77 10.78 9.43 6.48
CA ILE A 77 11.50 10.54 7.12
C ILE A 77 11.51 10.35 8.64
N SER A 78 10.37 10.09 9.26
CA SER A 78 10.24 9.97 10.71
C SER A 78 11.03 8.80 11.27
N LEU A 79 10.92 7.60 10.68
CA LEU A 79 11.67 6.42 11.12
C LEU A 79 13.17 6.56 10.88
N THR A 80 13.59 7.12 9.73
CA THR A 80 15.01 7.40 9.45
C THR A 80 15.57 8.41 10.43
N THR A 81 14.83 9.50 10.68
CA THR A 81 15.24 10.53 11.64
C THR A 81 15.39 9.94 13.03
N PHE A 82 14.41 9.15 13.48
CA PHE A 82 14.47 8.49 14.77
C PHE A 82 15.67 7.54 14.88
N ALA A 83 15.91 6.70 13.87
CA ALA A 83 17.01 5.73 13.84
C ALA A 83 18.40 6.38 13.80
N LEU A 84 18.52 7.60 13.24
CA LEU A 84 19.80 8.29 13.10
C LEU A 84 20.09 9.33 14.20
N LYS A 85 19.06 9.96 14.75
CA LYS A 85 19.19 11.05 15.74
C LYS A 85 19.02 10.60 17.18
N THR A 86 18.45 9.42 17.42
CA THR A 86 18.35 8.88 18.77
C THR A 86 19.68 8.23 19.11
N GLN A 87 20.33 8.74 20.15
CA GLN A 87 21.51 8.08 20.72
C GLN A 87 21.02 6.89 21.55
N PRO A 88 21.71 5.74 21.51
CA PRO A 88 21.49 4.73 22.53
C PRO A 88 21.74 5.37 23.90
N PHE A 89 20.94 5.02 24.90
CA PHE A 89 21.29 5.34 26.29
C PHE A 89 22.74 4.89 26.53
N PRO A 90 23.52 5.58 27.38
CA PRO A 90 24.87 5.14 27.72
C PRO A 90 24.79 3.69 28.20
N ALA A 91 25.19 2.78 27.32
CA ALA A 91 24.99 1.36 27.49
C ALA A 91 26.04 0.89 28.49
N ASN A 92 25.61 0.57 29.70
CA ASN A 92 26.49 -0.03 30.69
C ASN A 92 26.85 -1.47 30.30
N HIS A 93 26.12 -2.07 29.34
CA HIS A 93 26.33 -3.42 28.86
C HIS A 93 26.34 -3.55 27.31
N PRO A 94 27.22 -4.42 26.75
CA PRO A 94 27.31 -4.65 25.29
C PRO A 94 26.07 -5.29 24.66
N ARG A 95 25.17 -5.90 25.45
CA ARG A 95 23.87 -6.42 24.97
C ARG A 95 22.95 -5.28 24.53
N GLU A 96 22.81 -4.24 25.34
CA GLU A 96 21.97 -3.06 25.05
C GLU A 96 22.46 -2.31 23.79
N ALA A 97 23.78 -2.25 23.59
CA ALA A 97 24.37 -1.68 22.38
C ALA A 97 24.07 -2.52 21.12
N ARG A 98 24.05 -3.85 21.25
CA ARG A 98 23.73 -4.79 20.15
C ARG A 98 22.25 -4.75 19.79
N ASP A 99 21.38 -4.58 20.78
CA ASP A 99 19.94 -4.45 20.61
C ASP A 99 19.61 -3.15 19.87
N TRP A 100 20.27 -2.04 20.22
CA TRP A 100 20.12 -0.78 19.49
C TRP A 100 20.55 -0.86 18.02
N GLN A 101 21.69 -1.49 17.72
CA GLN A 101 22.13 -1.65 16.32
C GLN A 101 21.16 -2.49 15.50
N SER A 102 20.56 -3.51 16.11
CA SER A 102 19.55 -4.35 15.47
C SER A 102 18.26 -3.56 15.22
N ARG A 103 17.77 -2.84 16.24
CA ARG A 103 16.62 -1.93 16.13
C ARG A 103 16.82 -0.88 15.03
N LYS A 104 18.00 -0.23 15.00
CA LYS A 104 18.35 0.75 13.97
C LYS A 104 18.27 0.17 12.56
N LYS A 105 18.82 -1.03 12.34
CA LYS A 105 18.74 -1.72 11.04
C LYS A 105 17.29 -1.96 10.62
N LEU A 106 16.46 -2.50 11.53
CA LEU A 106 15.05 -2.76 11.23
C LEU A 106 14.27 -1.49 10.90
N LEU A 107 14.48 -0.41 11.65
CA LEU A 107 13.84 0.89 11.41
C LEU A 107 14.24 1.48 10.05
N LEU A 108 15.52 1.42 9.70
CA LEU A 108 16.01 1.88 8.40
C LEU A 108 15.49 1.01 7.24
N THR A 109 15.43 -0.30 7.42
CA THR A 109 14.82 -1.21 6.44
C THR A 109 13.34 -0.93 6.27
N SER A 110 12.59 -0.72 7.36
CA SER A 110 11.18 -0.33 7.32
C SER A 110 10.98 1.00 6.59
N ALA A 111 11.81 2.01 6.90
CA ALA A 111 11.80 3.30 6.23
C ALA A 111 12.07 3.16 4.72
N ALA A 112 13.07 2.36 4.34
CA ALA A 112 13.41 2.12 2.94
C ALA A 112 12.29 1.40 2.19
N LEU A 113 11.70 0.34 2.77
CA LEU A 113 10.57 -0.38 2.18
C LEU A 113 9.38 0.55 1.97
N THR A 114 9.02 1.33 3.00
CA THR A 114 7.88 2.25 2.92
C THR A 114 8.13 3.39 1.93
N GLY A 115 9.33 3.98 1.96
CA GLY A 115 9.73 5.02 1.00
C GLY A 115 9.77 4.52 -0.45
N SER A 116 10.21 3.28 -0.67
CA SER A 116 10.27 2.68 -2.01
C SER A 116 8.90 2.54 -2.67
N LEU A 117 7.81 2.50 -1.87
CA LEU A 117 6.44 2.47 -2.39
C LEU A 117 6.14 3.66 -3.30
N VAL A 118 6.72 4.83 -3.02
CA VAL A 118 6.52 6.04 -3.83
C VAL A 118 7.13 5.84 -5.22
N LEU A 119 8.40 5.41 -5.27
CA LEU A 119 9.09 5.12 -6.53
C LEU A 119 8.39 4.00 -7.30
N PHE A 120 8.03 2.91 -6.63
CA PHE A 120 7.29 1.80 -7.23
C PHE A 120 5.94 2.26 -7.81
N THR A 121 5.21 3.12 -7.09
CA THR A 121 3.93 3.66 -7.56
C THR A 121 4.13 4.50 -8.82
N LEU A 122 5.15 5.36 -8.86
CA LEU A 122 5.43 6.23 -10.01
C LEU A 122 5.90 5.45 -11.24
N ILE A 123 6.72 4.41 -11.06
CA ILE A 123 7.35 3.68 -12.16
C ILE A 123 6.45 2.53 -12.64
N ALA A 124 5.93 1.71 -11.73
CA ALA A 124 5.22 0.48 -12.08
C ALA A 124 3.69 0.64 -12.16
N ILE A 125 3.09 1.37 -11.20
CA ILE A 125 1.63 1.47 -11.10
C ILE A 125 1.07 2.58 -12.00
N LYS A 126 1.71 3.75 -12.03
CA LYS A 126 1.24 4.93 -12.78
C LYS A 126 0.93 4.63 -14.26
N PRO A 127 1.76 3.92 -15.03
CA PRO A 127 1.44 3.62 -16.44
C PRO A 127 0.14 2.82 -16.60
N THR A 128 -0.10 1.87 -15.68
CA THR A 128 -1.34 1.07 -15.67
C THR A 128 -2.53 1.95 -15.29
N ASN A 129 -2.39 2.82 -14.29
CA ASN A 129 -3.44 3.76 -13.89
C ASN A 129 -3.83 4.73 -15.02
N SER A 130 -2.86 5.26 -15.75
CA SER A 130 -3.14 6.18 -16.86
C SER A 130 -3.96 5.50 -17.96
N LYS A 131 -3.63 4.25 -18.30
CA LYS A 131 -4.39 3.47 -19.28
C LYS A 131 -5.81 3.17 -18.80
N LEU A 132 -5.97 2.77 -17.53
CA LEU A 132 -7.29 2.51 -16.94
C LEU A 132 -8.14 3.77 -16.83
N MET A 133 -7.55 4.92 -16.50
CA MET A 133 -8.24 6.20 -16.48
C MET A 133 -8.74 6.59 -17.87
N ALA A 134 -7.93 6.38 -18.91
CA ALA A 134 -8.34 6.63 -20.30
C ALA A 134 -9.54 5.75 -20.70
N LEU A 135 -9.51 4.45 -20.36
CA LEU A 135 -10.63 3.55 -20.60
C LEU A 135 -11.88 3.96 -19.81
N ARG A 136 -11.74 4.41 -18.57
CA ARG A 136 -12.86 4.94 -17.80
C ARG A 136 -13.47 6.15 -18.50
N VAL A 137 -12.65 7.12 -18.92
CA VAL A 137 -13.15 8.33 -19.60
C VAL A 137 -13.90 7.96 -20.89
N ALA A 138 -13.36 7.02 -21.68
CA ALA A 138 -14.06 6.47 -22.83
C ALA A 138 -15.41 5.84 -22.46
N ALA A 139 -15.47 5.11 -21.34
CA ALA A 139 -16.69 4.43 -20.86
C ALA A 139 -17.78 5.44 -20.53
N ASN A 140 -17.42 6.50 -19.81
CA ASN A 140 -18.34 7.57 -19.45
C ASN A 140 -18.85 8.34 -20.67
N ASN A 141 -18.03 8.44 -21.72
CA ASN A 141 -18.39 9.06 -22.98
C ASN A 141 -19.16 8.11 -23.92
N LYS A 142 -19.56 6.92 -23.45
CA LYS A 142 -20.28 5.89 -24.22
C LYS A 142 -19.52 5.42 -25.47
N GLN A 143 -18.19 5.54 -25.46
CA GLN A 143 -17.35 5.07 -26.54
C GLN A 143 -17.17 3.55 -26.44
N PRO A 144 -17.02 2.84 -27.57
CA PRO A 144 -16.75 1.41 -27.55
C PRO A 144 -15.41 1.13 -26.86
N ILE A 145 -15.42 0.24 -25.87
CA ILE A 145 -14.22 -0.18 -25.14
C ILE A 145 -13.93 -1.64 -25.41
N ASN A 146 -12.65 -1.95 -25.62
CA ASN A 146 -12.21 -3.33 -25.64
C ASN A 146 -12.17 -3.90 -24.22
N VAL A 147 -13.18 -4.70 -23.88
CA VAL A 147 -13.35 -5.36 -22.58
C VAL A 147 -12.13 -6.19 -22.19
N ARG A 148 -11.55 -6.95 -23.14
CA ARG A 148 -10.37 -7.80 -22.87
C ARG A 148 -9.15 -6.99 -22.44
N VAL A 149 -8.96 -5.81 -23.05
CA VAL A 149 -7.86 -4.90 -22.68
C VAL A 149 -8.10 -4.33 -21.29
N ALA A 150 -9.33 -3.92 -20.98
CA ALA A 150 -9.69 -3.43 -19.66
C ALA A 150 -9.43 -4.49 -18.58
N GLU A 151 -9.92 -5.72 -18.77
CA GLU A 151 -9.70 -6.83 -17.84
C GLU A 151 -8.23 -7.16 -17.63
N SER A 152 -7.43 -7.20 -18.70
CA SER A 152 -5.99 -7.41 -18.62
C SER A 152 -5.30 -6.34 -17.77
N LEU A 153 -5.65 -5.06 -17.97
CA LEU A 153 -5.12 -3.96 -17.20
C LEU A 153 -5.55 -4.00 -15.74
N LEU A 154 -6.79 -4.40 -15.45
CA LEU A 154 -7.29 -4.56 -14.08
C LEU A 154 -6.58 -5.70 -13.34
N ASN A 155 -6.37 -6.83 -14.01
CA ASN A 155 -5.60 -7.94 -13.47
C ASN A 155 -4.14 -7.54 -13.21
N LYS A 156 -3.51 -6.81 -14.15
CA LYS A 156 -2.16 -6.27 -13.97
C LYS A 156 -2.10 -5.30 -12.79
N TRP A 157 -3.08 -4.39 -12.71
CA TRP A 157 -3.18 -3.42 -11.62
C TRP A 157 -3.29 -4.14 -10.26
N SER A 158 -4.13 -5.17 -10.16
CA SER A 158 -4.30 -5.96 -8.93
C SER A 158 -2.99 -6.61 -8.49
N LYS A 159 -2.27 -7.25 -9.41
CA LYS A 159 -0.96 -7.85 -9.12
C LYS A 159 0.05 -6.82 -8.60
N LEU A 160 0.12 -5.64 -9.24
CA LEU A 160 1.01 -4.56 -8.80
C LEU A 160 0.60 -4.00 -7.43
N HIS A 161 -0.71 -3.86 -7.18
CA HIS A 161 -1.21 -3.39 -5.90
C HIS A 161 -0.92 -4.41 -4.78
N ASN A 162 -1.00 -5.72 -5.05
CA ASN A 162 -0.61 -6.74 -4.08
C ASN A 162 0.88 -6.67 -3.71
N VAL A 163 1.76 -6.37 -4.67
CA VAL A 163 3.18 -6.11 -4.36
C VAL A 163 3.30 -4.92 -3.40
N ARG A 164 2.58 -3.83 -3.67
CA ARG A 164 2.54 -2.65 -2.80
C ARG A 164 2.04 -2.99 -1.39
N VAL A 165 1.01 -3.84 -1.28
CA VAL A 165 0.44 -4.32 -0.01
C VAL A 165 1.47 -5.11 0.79
N VAL A 166 2.11 -6.11 0.18
CA VAL A 166 3.12 -6.94 0.86
C VAL A 166 4.29 -6.10 1.34
N THR A 167 4.78 -5.18 0.52
CA THR A 167 5.86 -4.27 0.89
C THR A 167 5.46 -3.33 2.04
N ALA A 168 4.26 -2.74 2.00
CA ALA A 168 3.75 -1.89 3.06
C ALA A 168 3.58 -2.65 4.39
N PHE A 169 2.98 -3.84 4.34
CA PHE A 169 2.79 -4.69 5.51
C PHE A 169 4.12 -5.14 6.11
N SER A 170 5.07 -5.57 5.28
CA SER A 170 6.40 -5.97 5.74
C SER A 170 7.15 -4.81 6.37
N GLY A 171 7.07 -3.62 5.78
CA GLY A 171 7.64 -2.40 6.37
C GLY A 171 7.05 -2.09 7.74
N PHE A 172 5.72 -2.14 7.87
CA PHE A 172 5.05 -1.94 9.15
C PHE A 172 5.43 -3.00 10.19
N ALA A 173 5.42 -4.28 9.82
CA ALA A 173 5.77 -5.38 10.71
C ALA A 173 7.20 -5.26 11.27
N LEU A 174 8.16 -4.86 10.42
CA LEU A 174 9.55 -4.62 10.85
C LEU A 174 9.66 -3.45 11.82
N ALA A 175 8.96 -2.33 11.55
CA ALA A 175 8.92 -1.21 12.48
C ALA A 175 8.31 -1.63 13.82
N LEU A 176 7.15 -2.28 13.79
CA LEU A 176 6.46 -2.73 15.00
C LEU A 176 7.33 -3.69 15.83
N PHE A 177 7.93 -4.69 15.18
CA PHE A 177 8.85 -5.63 15.82
C PHE A 177 10.03 -4.91 16.48
N SER A 178 10.60 -3.90 15.79
CA SER A 178 11.70 -3.10 16.35
C SER A 178 11.31 -2.28 17.58
N PHE A 179 10.02 -2.00 17.80
CA PHE A 179 9.56 -1.27 18.99
C PHE A 179 9.11 -2.19 20.12
N ILE A 180 8.58 -3.38 19.81
CA ILE A 180 7.98 -4.30 20.78
C ILE A 180 8.97 -5.36 21.27
N ALA A 181 9.82 -5.88 20.40
CA ALA A 181 10.57 -7.12 20.65
C ALA A 181 12.09 -6.95 20.76
N ILE A 182 12.64 -5.82 20.29
CA ILE A 182 14.05 -5.43 20.46
C ILE A 182 14.07 -4.17 21.29
#